data_AF-A0A2V8PIL1-F1
#
_entry.id   AF-A0A2V8PIL1-F1
#
_cell.length_a   1.000
_cell.length_b   1.000
_cell.length_c   1.000
_cell.angle_alpha   90.00
_cell.angle_beta   90.00
_cell.angle_gamma   90.00
#
_symmetry.space_group_name_H-M   'P 1'
#
loop_
_entity.id
_entity.type
_entity.pdbx_description
1 polymer ?
#
loop_
_entity_poly.entity_id
_entity_poly.type
_entity_poly.pdbx_seq_one_letter_code
_entity_poly.pdbx_strand_id
1 'polypeptide(L)'
;MPKPLVVFDCVIFVQALIKKSGPAARCLELFERESLFSLAVSRETLSELQNVLSRSELRQEFSLITDEKVSQLIDLLLFKGNLFRNVFLVTRDTDLLDLMRWDTEESRDFQRRFRHLKILDPTSFLREITPSA
;
A
#
# COMPACT_ATOMS: atom_id res chain seq x y z
N MET A 1 -22.09 -7.74 -6.36
CA MET A 1 -21.38 -6.44 -6.53
C MET A 1 -19.89 -6.69 -6.48
N PRO A 2 -19.05 -5.97 -7.24
CA PRO A 2 -17.60 -6.07 -7.08
C PRO A 2 -17.21 -5.68 -5.65
N LYS A 3 -16.28 -6.42 -5.05
CA LYS A 3 -15.81 -6.14 -3.69
C LYS A 3 -15.07 -4.79 -3.68
N PRO A 4 -15.25 -3.94 -2.66
CA PRO A 4 -14.47 -2.73 -2.51
C PRO A 4 -12.96 -3.04 -2.49
N LEU A 5 -12.17 -2.24 -3.20
CA LEU A 5 -10.72 -2.29 -3.13
C LEU A 5 -10.24 -1.28 -2.07
N VAL A 6 -9.46 -1.75 -1.10
CA VAL A 6 -9.09 -0.98 0.09
C VAL A 6 -7.56 -0.94 0.19
N VAL A 7 -7.00 0.20 0.57
CA VAL A 7 -5.58 0.35 0.94
C VAL A 7 -5.54 0.61 2.44
N PHE A 8 -4.66 -0.07 3.16
CA PHE A 8 -4.38 0.24 4.57
C PHE A 8 -3.12 1.06 4.69
N ASP A 9 -3.16 2.05 5.57
CA ASP A 9 -1.97 2.75 6.03
C ASP A 9 -1.08 1.82 6.89
N CYS A 10 0.23 2.07 6.91
CA CYS A 10 1.22 1.34 7.70
C CYS A 10 0.86 1.32 9.19
N VAL A 11 0.30 2.42 9.72
CA VAL A 11 -0.13 2.52 11.12
C VAL A 11 -1.17 1.46 11.49
N ILE A 12 -2.06 1.07 10.56
CA ILE A 12 -3.07 0.04 10.81
C ILE A 12 -2.41 -1.31 11.07
N PHE A 13 -1.38 -1.67 10.31
CA PHE A 13 -0.64 -2.91 10.54
C PHE A 13 0.13 -2.90 11.86
N VAL A 14 0.77 -1.78 12.21
CA VAL A 14 1.47 -1.62 13.49
C VAL A 14 0.51 -1.79 14.67
N GLN A 15 -0.64 -1.09 14.64
CA GLN A 15 -1.65 -1.20 15.69
C GLN A 15 -2.24 -2.62 15.80
N ALA A 16 -2.48 -3.29 14.67
CA ALA A 16 -2.98 -4.65 14.64
C ALA A 16 -2.00 -5.68 15.24
N LEU A 17 -0.69 -5.44 15.09
CA LEU A 17 0.35 -6.27 15.70
C LEU A 17 0.48 -6.05 17.22
N ILE A 18 0.32 -4.79 17.67
CA ILE A 18 0.43 -4.40 19.08
C ILE A 18 -0.79 -4.87 19.88
N LYS A 19 -2.01 -4.67 19.37
CA LYS A 19 -3.25 -4.91 20.11
C LYS A 19 -4.26 -5.75 19.32
N LYS A 20 -4.36 -7.03 19.68
CA LYS A 20 -5.24 -8.00 19.01
C LYS A 20 -6.75 -7.73 19.17
N SER A 21 -7.16 -6.97 20.18
CA SER A 21 -8.58 -6.59 20.40
C SER A 21 -8.95 -5.21 19.83
N GLY A 22 -8.02 -4.53 19.13
CA GLY A 22 -8.25 -3.19 18.59
C GLY A 22 -9.00 -3.19 17.24
N PRO A 23 -9.57 -2.04 16.83
CA PRO A 23 -10.23 -1.89 15.53
C PRO A 23 -9.32 -2.27 14.35
N ALA A 24 -8.02 -1.91 14.42
CA ALA A 24 -7.04 -2.28 13.40
C ALA A 24 -6.85 -3.80 13.26
N ALA A 25 -6.79 -4.52 14.39
CA ALA A 25 -6.73 -5.98 14.38
C ALA A 25 -8.03 -6.59 13.83
N ARG A 26 -9.18 -6.00 14.13
CA ARG A 26 -10.47 -6.42 13.57
C ARG A 26 -10.54 -6.21 12.06
N CYS A 27 -10.03 -5.09 11.54
CA CYS A 27 -9.92 -4.86 10.09
C CYS A 27 -9.07 -5.93 9.40
N LEU A 28 -7.94 -6.30 10.01
CA LEU A 28 -7.07 -7.36 9.48
C LEU A 28 -7.74 -8.74 9.56
N GLU A 29 -8.44 -9.04 10.66
CA GLU A 29 -9.19 -10.29 10.82
C GLU A 29 -10.33 -10.40 9.79
N LEU A 30 -11.05 -9.30 9.51
CA LEU A 30 -12.08 -9.26 8.48
C LEU A 30 -11.48 -9.49 7.09
N PHE A 31 -10.31 -8.95 6.79
CA PHE A 31 -9.60 -9.28 5.55
C PHE A 31 -9.16 -10.76 5.50
N GLU A 32 -8.69 -11.30 6.63
CA GLU A 32 -8.19 -12.67 6.74
C GLU A 32 -9.31 -13.70 6.65
N ARG A 33 -10.42 -13.50 7.35
CA ARG A 33 -11.48 -14.50 7.53
C ARG A 33 -12.68 -14.25 6.65
N GLU A 34 -12.98 -12.99 6.39
CA GLU A 34 -14.18 -12.59 5.65
C GLU A 34 -13.81 -12.14 4.25
N SER A 35 -14.79 -12.24 3.34
CA SER A 35 -14.62 -11.89 1.94
C SER A 35 -15.26 -10.54 1.59
N LEU A 36 -15.25 -9.59 2.53
CA LEU A 36 -16.00 -8.33 2.44
C LEU A 36 -15.36 -7.29 1.52
N PHE A 37 -14.03 -7.29 1.42
CA PHE A 37 -13.26 -6.37 0.57
C PHE A 37 -11.98 -7.04 0.09
N SER A 38 -11.31 -6.41 -0.88
CA SER A 38 -9.97 -6.79 -1.34
C SER A 38 -8.95 -5.77 -0.85
N LEU A 39 -7.80 -6.23 -0.36
CA LEU A 39 -6.72 -5.34 0.04
C LEU A 39 -5.76 -5.13 -1.14
N ALA A 40 -5.52 -3.88 -1.49
CA ALA A 40 -4.48 -3.47 -2.43
C ALA A 40 -3.16 -3.27 -1.70
N VAL A 41 -2.14 -3.98 -2.15
CA VAL A 41 -0.76 -3.85 -1.67
C VAL A 41 0.20 -3.82 -2.87
N SER A 42 1.23 -2.98 -2.78
CA SER A 42 2.34 -2.96 -3.73
C SER A 42 3.59 -3.59 -3.11
N ARG A 43 4.58 -3.97 -3.92
CA ARG A 43 5.86 -4.51 -3.42
C ARG A 43 6.60 -3.46 -2.61
N GLU A 44 6.48 -2.20 -3.03
CA GLU A 44 7.07 -1.04 -2.37
C GLU A 44 6.44 -0.84 -0.98
N THR A 45 5.11 -0.91 -0.87
CA THR A 45 4.42 -0.81 0.43
C THR A 45 4.79 -1.98 1.35
N LEU A 46 4.95 -3.19 0.82
CA LEU A 46 5.39 -4.34 1.63
C LEU A 46 6.83 -4.18 2.11
N SER A 47 7.74 -3.69 1.26
CA SER A 47 9.13 -3.44 1.63
C SER A 47 9.25 -2.30 2.66
N GLU A 48 8.49 -1.23 2.49
CA GLU A 48 8.44 -0.13 3.45
C GLU A 48 7.85 -0.57 4.79
N LEU A 49 6.77 -1.36 4.77
CA LEU A 49 6.21 -1.95 5.97
C LEU A 49 7.23 -2.85 6.69
N GLN A 50 7.95 -3.70 5.96
CA GLN A 50 9.00 -4.54 6.53
C GLN A 50 10.12 -3.70 7.16
N ASN A 51 10.54 -2.61 6.49
CA ASN A 51 11.55 -1.68 7.00
C ASN A 51 11.07 -0.90 8.23
N VAL A 52 9.80 -0.53 8.33
CA VAL A 52 9.23 0.15 9.50
C VAL A 52 9.16 -0.81 10.69
N LEU A 53 8.70 -2.03 10.46
CA LEU A 53 8.55 -3.05 11.50
C LEU A 53 9.90 -3.64 11.97
N SER A 54 11.00 -3.36 11.26
CA SER A 54 12.36 -3.77 11.66
C SER A 54 13.13 -2.71 12.46
N ARG A 55 12.60 -1.48 12.58
CA ARG A 55 13.28 -0.39 13.29
C ARG A 55 13.45 -0.69 14.79
N SER A 56 14.66 -0.48 15.29
CA SER A 56 15.05 -0.74 16.67
C SER A 56 14.21 0.04 17.67
N GLU A 57 13.90 1.30 17.38
CA GLU A 57 13.13 2.18 18.27
C GLU A 57 11.71 1.66 18.45
N LEU A 58 11.08 1.26 17.33
CA LEU A 58 9.70 0.75 17.31
C LEU A 58 9.61 -0.62 18.00
N ARG A 59 10.64 -1.46 17.87
CA ARG A 59 10.72 -2.75 18.57
C ARG A 59 11.07 -2.62 20.06
N GLN A 60 11.84 -1.60 20.44
CA GLN A 60 12.12 -1.28 21.84
C GLN A 60 10.86 -0.79 22.55
N GLU A 61 10.06 0.03 21.88
CA GLU A 61 8.78 0.52 22.40
C GLU A 61 7.71 -0.58 22.41
N PHE A 62 7.70 -1.45 21.39
CA PHE A 62 6.70 -2.50 21.21
C PHE A 62 7.33 -3.88 21.02
N SER A 63 7.75 -4.50 22.13
CA SER A 63 8.38 -5.84 22.18
C SER A 63 7.53 -6.98 21.58
N LEU A 64 6.24 -6.73 21.34
CA LEU A 64 5.32 -7.67 20.70
C LEU A 64 5.53 -7.79 19.19
N ILE A 65 6.27 -6.89 18.54
CA ILE A 65 6.61 -6.94 17.12
C ILE A 65 7.88 -7.78 16.96
N THR A 66 7.71 -9.06 16.64
CA THR A 66 8.78 -10.04 16.44
C THR A 66 8.97 -10.34 14.95
N ASP A 67 10.18 -10.77 14.55
CA ASP A 67 10.46 -11.16 13.15
C ASP A 67 9.47 -12.21 12.63
N GLU A 68 9.13 -13.19 13.47
CA GLU A 68 8.14 -14.21 13.18
C GLU A 68 6.78 -13.61 12.76
N LYS A 69 6.28 -12.63 13.52
CA LYS A 69 4.98 -11.99 13.24
C LYS A 69 5.04 -11.09 12.01
N VAL A 70 6.18 -10.46 11.76
CA VAL A 70 6.39 -9.65 10.54
C VAL A 70 6.35 -10.57 9.32
N SER A 71 7.07 -11.70 9.35
CA SER A 71 7.07 -12.66 8.25
C SER A 71 5.66 -13.19 7.97
N GLN A 72 4.94 -13.63 9.02
CA GLN A 72 3.56 -14.12 8.88
C GLN A 72 2.61 -13.07 8.27
N LEU A 73 2.78 -11.79 8.63
CA LEU A 73 2.00 -10.71 8.04
C LEU A 73 2.33 -10.52 6.55
N ILE A 74 3.61 -10.49 6.19
CA ILE A 74 4.03 -10.34 4.78
C ILE A 74 3.52 -11.52 3.93
N ASP A 75 3.63 -12.74 4.43
CA ASP A 75 3.14 -13.94 3.73
C ASP A 75 1.62 -13.88 3.51
N LEU A 76 0.85 -13.45 4.52
CA LEU A 76 -0.59 -13.24 4.40
C LEU A 76 -0.92 -12.20 3.31
N LEU A 77 -0.20 -11.08 3.28
CA LEU A 77 -0.42 -10.00 2.32
C LEU A 77 -0.05 -10.42 0.89
N LEU A 78 1.00 -11.21 0.71
CA LEU A 78 1.38 -11.76 -0.60
C LEU A 78 0.41 -12.84 -1.09
N PHE A 79 -0.13 -13.65 -0.18
CA PHE A 79 -1.01 -14.77 -0.53
C PHE A 79 -2.46 -14.33 -0.78
N LYS A 80 -3.00 -13.42 0.04
CA LYS A 80 -4.40 -12.95 -0.04
C LYS A 80 -4.57 -11.57 -0.67
N GLY A 81 -3.52 -10.75 -0.66
CA GLY A 81 -3.55 -9.43 -1.29
C GLY A 81 -3.53 -9.57 -2.80
N ASN A 82 -4.22 -8.67 -3.49
CA ASN A 82 -4.03 -8.54 -4.93
C ASN A 82 -2.75 -7.74 -5.15
N LEU A 83 -1.70 -8.40 -5.65
CA LEU A 83 -0.49 -7.74 -6.13
C LEU A 83 -0.85 -6.95 -7.40
N PHE A 84 -1.13 -5.66 -7.24
CA PHE A 84 -1.33 -4.79 -8.38
C PHE A 84 0.02 -4.47 -9.01
N ARG A 85 0.20 -4.91 -10.26
CA ARG A 85 1.19 -4.30 -11.15
C ARG A 85 0.47 -3.17 -11.89
N ASN A 86 1.09 -1.99 -11.92
CA ASN A 86 0.56 -0.77 -12.52
C ASN A 86 -0.65 -0.21 -11.75
N VAL A 87 -0.37 0.62 -10.75
CA VAL A 87 -1.36 1.35 -9.96
C VAL A 87 -1.59 2.71 -10.62
N PHE A 88 -2.85 3.07 -10.86
CA PHE A 88 -3.23 4.39 -11.34
C PHE A 88 -3.83 5.20 -10.20
N LEU A 89 -3.29 6.39 -9.95
CA LEU A 89 -3.94 7.42 -9.14
C LEU A 89 -4.52 8.46 -10.10
N VAL A 90 -5.85 8.52 -10.19
CA VAL A 90 -6.55 9.48 -11.06
C VAL A 90 -6.95 10.70 -10.23
N THR A 91 -6.37 11.86 -10.50
CA THR A 91 -6.56 13.08 -9.70
C THR A 91 -6.57 14.35 -10.55
N ARG A 92 -7.18 15.43 -10.06
CA ARG A 92 -7.05 16.79 -10.65
C ARG A 92 -6.12 17.69 -9.83
N ASP A 93 -5.58 17.16 -8.73
CA ASP A 93 -4.66 17.86 -7.86
C ASP A 93 -3.32 18.09 -8.58
N THR A 94 -2.92 19.36 -8.71
CA THR A 94 -1.73 19.74 -9.49
C THR A 94 -0.44 19.31 -8.82
N ASP A 95 -0.37 19.32 -7.49
CA ASP A 95 0.83 18.96 -6.75
C ASP A 95 1.13 17.47 -6.94
N LEU A 96 0.10 16.63 -6.89
CA LEU A 96 0.22 15.21 -7.18
C LEU A 96 0.54 14.92 -8.65
N LEU A 97 0.00 15.71 -9.59
CA LEU A 97 0.32 15.56 -11.01
C LEU A 97 1.76 15.99 -11.32
N ASP A 98 2.27 17.01 -10.62
CA ASP A 98 3.63 17.51 -10.81
C ASP A 98 4.70 16.49 -10.36
N LEU A 99 4.35 15.53 -9.49
CA LEU A 99 5.23 14.39 -9.16
C LEU A 99 5.56 13.50 -10.38
N MET A 100 4.73 13.52 -11.42
CA MET A 100 4.98 12.77 -12.67
C MET A 100 5.81 13.55 -13.69
N ARG A 101 6.15 14.81 -13.40
CA ARG A 101 7.01 15.62 -14.27
C ARG A 101 8.47 15.34 -13.93
N TRP A 102 9.30 15.08 -14.94
CA TRP A 102 10.70 14.72 -14.72
C TRP A 102 11.62 15.94 -14.50
N ASP A 103 11.04 17.12 -14.27
CA ASP A 103 11.73 18.41 -14.26
C ASP A 103 12.44 18.70 -12.91
N THR A 104 11.89 18.25 -11.78
CA THR A 104 12.52 18.43 -10.45
C THR A 104 13.28 17.20 -9.97
N GLU A 105 14.22 17.36 -9.03
CA GLU A 105 14.93 16.22 -8.42
C GLU A 105 14.01 15.38 -7.54
N GLU A 106 13.08 16.02 -6.83
CA GLU A 106 12.06 15.37 -6.03
C GLU A 106 11.15 14.47 -6.87
N SER A 107 10.62 14.99 -7.98
CA SER A 107 9.77 14.20 -8.87
C SER A 107 10.55 13.06 -9.55
N ARG A 108 11.84 13.25 -9.84
CA ARG A 108 12.71 12.18 -10.34
C ARG A 108 12.94 11.09 -9.30
N ASP A 109 13.20 11.46 -8.05
CA ASP A 109 13.37 10.50 -6.96
C ASP A 109 12.06 9.74 -6.70
N PHE A 110 10.94 10.46 -6.68
CA PHE A 110 9.59 9.90 -6.57
C PHE A 110 9.33 8.86 -7.66
N GLN A 111 9.56 9.20 -8.93
CA GLN A 111 9.32 8.27 -10.04
C GLN A 111 10.30 7.08 -10.06
N ARG A 112 11.54 7.26 -9.56
CA ARG A 112 12.50 6.15 -9.37
C ARG A 112 12.08 5.21 -8.25
N ARG A 113 11.50 5.75 -7.17
CA ARG A 113 11.01 5.00 -6.01
C ARG A 113 9.70 4.28 -6.30
N PHE A 114 8.78 4.92 -7.03
CA PHE A 114 7.43 4.40 -7.32
C PHE A 114 7.22 4.08 -8.80
N ARG A 115 8.08 3.23 -9.38
CA ARG A 115 8.10 2.89 -10.82
C ARG A 115 6.83 2.26 -11.37
N HIS A 116 5.95 1.77 -10.50
CA HIS A 116 4.70 1.11 -10.86
C HIS A 116 3.45 1.97 -10.59
N LEU A 117 3.63 3.21 -10.12
CA LEU A 117 2.55 4.17 -9.90
C LEU A 117 2.52 5.17 -11.08
N LYS A 118 1.36 5.32 -11.71
CA LYS A 118 1.07 6.42 -12.64
C LYS A 118 0.04 7.34 -12.02
N ILE A 119 0.38 8.62 -11.86
CA ILE A 119 -0.58 9.65 -11.45
C ILE A 119 -1.04 10.37 -12.73
N LEU A 120 -2.34 10.33 -13.03
CA LEU A 120 -2.87 10.89 -14.27
C LEU A 120 -4.10 11.75 -13.97
N ASP A 121 -4.32 12.76 -14.78
CA ASP A 121 -5.62 13.42 -14.81
C ASP A 121 -6.67 12.51 -15.47
N PRO A 122 -7.98 12.75 -15.25
CA PRO A 122 -9.03 11.90 -15.81
C PRO A 122 -8.98 11.75 -17.34
N THR A 123 -8.61 12.80 -18.08
CA THR A 123 -8.51 12.75 -19.55
C THR A 123 -7.30 11.93 -19.98
N SER A 124 -6.14 12.13 -19.35
CA SER A 124 -4.93 11.35 -19.63
C SER A 124 -5.08 9.88 -19.25
N PHE A 125 -5.76 9.59 -18.14
CA PHE A 125 -6.11 8.22 -17.75
C PHE A 125 -6.97 7.53 -18.80
N LEU A 126 -8.04 8.18 -19.28
CA LEU A 126 -8.90 7.60 -20.32
C LEU A 126 -8.15 7.32 -21.61
N ARG A 127 -7.22 8.18 -22.03
CA ARG A 127 -6.35 7.92 -23.19
C ARG A 127 -5.43 6.73 -22.97
N GLU A 128 -4.89 6.58 -21.77
CA GLU A 128 -3.98 5.50 -21.40
C GLU A 128 -4.66 4.13 -21.38
N ILE A 129 -5.92 4.05 -20.92
CA ILE A 129 -6.63 2.77 -20.78
C ILE A 129 -7.50 2.38 -21.98
N THR A 130 -7.76 3.32 -22.90
CA THR A 130 -8.55 3.04 -24.08
C THR A 130 -7.63 2.48 -25.17
N PRO A 131 -7.90 1.29 -25.75
CA PRO A 131 -7.10 0.75 -26.84
C PRO A 131 -7.03 1.74 -28.00
N SER A 132 -5.84 1.95 -28.56
CA SER A 132 -5.73 2.58 -29.89
C SER A 132 -6.50 1.69 -30.88
N ALA A 133 -7.47 2.28 -31.59
CA ALA A 133 -8.20 1.60 -32.65
C ALA A 133 -7.26 1.09 -33.76
#